data_AF-A0A520IHL3-F1
#
_entry.id   AF-A0A520IHL3-F1
#
_cell.length_a   1.000
_cell.length_b   1.000
_cell.length_c   1.000
_cell.angle_alpha   90.00
_cell.angle_beta   90.00
_cell.angle_gamma   90.00
#
_symmetry.space_group_name_H-M   'P 1'
#
loop_
_entity.id
_entity.type
_entity.pdbx_description
1 polymer ?
#
loop_
_entity_poly.entity_id
_entity_poly.type
_entity_poly.pdbx_seq_one_letter_code
_entity_poly.pdbx_strand_id
1 'polypeptide(L)' 'TWSEIDYFQIGDEPGRKEPTTGEINYKNIFKYIYDRSKKENRSFIMGMEHGNSKSGVEGEDALIKAYVESDSFVI' A
#
# COMPACT_ATOMS: atom_id res chain seq x y z
N THR A 1 13.86 16.04 0.75
CA THR A 1 14.66 14.97 0.06
C THR A 1 14.14 13.60 0.49
N TRP A 2 14.52 12.49 -0.14
CA TRP A 2 14.12 11.14 0.33
C TRP A 2 14.70 10.78 1.70
N SER A 3 15.79 11.44 2.10
CA SER A 3 16.44 11.23 3.39
C SER A 3 15.57 11.59 4.59
N GLU A 4 14.53 12.42 4.40
CA GLU A 4 13.62 12.92 5.44
C GLU A 4 12.32 12.12 5.56
N ILE A 5 12.13 11.12 4.68
CA ILE A 5 10.92 10.30 4.64
C ILE A 5 11.26 8.92 5.18
N ASP A 6 10.51 8.44 6.18
CA ASP A 6 10.68 7.10 6.76
C ASP A 6 9.39 6.28 6.77
N TYR A 7 8.24 6.94 6.53
CA TYR A 7 6.92 6.38 6.71
C TYR A 7 5.97 6.84 5.61
N PHE A 8 5.18 5.91 5.07
CA PHE A 8 4.08 6.18 4.14
C PHE A 8 2.76 5.71 4.76
N GLN A 9 1.74 6.56 4.78
CA GLN A 9 0.36 6.19 5.12
C GLN A 9 -0.38 5.79 3.84
N ILE A 10 -1.07 4.65 3.89
CA ILE A 10 -1.84 4.08 2.79
C ILE A 10 -3.32 4.24 3.09
N GLY A 11 -4.08 4.63 2.08
CA GLY A 11 -5.52 4.77 2.11
C GLY A 11 -6.00 5.15 0.72
N ASP A 12 -6.70 4.24 0.06
CA ASP A 12 -7.21 4.40 -1.29
C ASP A 12 -8.34 5.44 -1.32
N GLU A 13 -8.41 6.19 -2.41
CA GLU A 13 -9.35 7.31 -2.60
C GLU A 13 -10.15 7.06 -3.88
N PRO A 14 -11.47 7.28 -3.92
CA PRO A 14 -12.33 7.73 -2.82
C PRO A 14 -12.60 6.70 -1.72
N GLY A 15 -12.81 7.21 -0.50
CA GLY A 15 -13.40 6.43 0.60
C GLY A 15 -12.44 6.03 1.73
N ARG A 16 -11.13 6.28 1.56
CA ARG A 16 -10.08 6.04 2.56
C ARG A 16 -10.11 4.60 3.10
N LYS A 17 -10.00 3.64 2.17
CA LYS A 17 -10.05 2.19 2.42
C LYS A 17 -8.75 1.49 1.97
N GLU A 18 -8.68 0.17 2.07
CA GLU A 18 -7.53 -0.62 1.59
C GLU A 18 -7.27 -0.42 0.09
N PRO A 19 -6.05 -0.67 -0.43
CA PRO A 19 -5.78 -0.66 -1.86
C PRO A 19 -6.82 -1.44 -2.67
N THR A 20 -6.98 -1.12 -3.95
CA THR A 20 -7.92 -1.77 -4.90
C THR A 20 -9.39 -1.41 -4.71
N THR A 21 -9.70 -0.48 -3.81
CA THR A 21 -11.09 -0.06 -3.51
C THR A 21 -11.43 1.32 -4.05
N GLY A 22 -10.40 2.11 -4.39
CA GLY A 22 -10.53 3.43 -5.00
C GLY A 22 -9.87 3.48 -6.38
N GLU A 23 -9.38 4.65 -6.75
CA GLU A 23 -8.79 4.95 -8.05
C GLU A 23 -7.25 4.97 -8.04
N ILE A 24 -6.62 4.87 -6.86
CA ILE A 24 -5.16 4.93 -6.74
C ILE A 24 -4.55 3.61 -7.19
N ASN A 25 -3.65 3.66 -8.18
CA ASN A 25 -2.89 2.49 -8.62
C ASN A 25 -1.74 2.18 -7.65
N TYR A 26 -2.07 1.49 -6.55
CA TYR A 26 -1.09 1.10 -5.53
C TYR A 26 -0.03 0.12 -6.03
N LYS A 27 -0.32 -0.69 -7.06
CA LYS A 27 0.68 -1.57 -7.66
C LYS A 27 1.87 -0.79 -8.23
N ASN A 28 1.59 0.31 -8.94
CA ASN A 28 2.63 1.19 -9.45
C ASN A 28 3.33 1.99 -8.33
N ILE A 29 2.59 2.42 -7.31
CA ILE A 29 3.17 3.16 -6.18
C ILE A 29 4.11 2.28 -5.37
N PHE A 30 3.69 1.06 -5.01
CA PHE A 30 4.53 0.14 -4.25
C PHE A 30 5.77 -0.25 -5.05
N LYS A 31 5.64 -0.49 -6.36
CA LYS A 31 6.81 -0.70 -7.23
C LYS A 31 7.79 0.48 -7.14
N TYR A 32 7.30 1.71 -7.22
CA TYR A 32 8.16 2.90 -7.17
C TYR A 32 8.84 3.07 -5.80
N ILE A 33 8.10 2.87 -4.70
CA ILE A 33 8.65 2.92 -3.34
C ILE A 33 9.69 1.81 -3.15
N TYR A 34 9.44 0.61 -3.65
CA TYR A 34 10.38 -0.51 -3.63
C TYR A 34 11.67 -0.18 -4.41
N ASP A 35 11.58 0.32 -5.64
CA ASP A 35 12.75 0.70 -6.43
C ASP A 35 13.55 1.82 -5.74
N ARG A 36 12.85 2.76 -5.09
CA ARG A 36 13.47 3.81 -4.27
C ARG A 36 14.15 3.26 -3.03
N SER A 37 13.54 2.33 -2.32
CA SER A 37 14.10 1.69 -1.13
C SER A 37 15.47 1.07 -1.41
N LYS A 38 15.63 0.41 -2.57
CA LYS A 38 16.91 -0.13 -3.04
C LYS A 38 17.92 0.96 -3.35
N LYS A 39 17.48 2.01 -4.06
CA LYS A 39 18.35 3.12 -4.46
C LYS A 39 18.90 3.88 -3.25
N GLU A 40 18.05 4.13 -2.27
CA GLU A 40 18.41 4.85 -1.04
C GLU A 40 19.06 3.92 0.01
N ASN A 41 19.11 2.60 -0.26
CA ASN A 41 19.56 1.56 0.67
C ASN A 41 18.89 1.67 2.05
N ARG A 42 17.55 1.79 2.04
CA ARG A 42 16.71 1.97 3.24
C ARG A 42 15.43 1.15 3.12
N SER A 43 14.88 0.75 4.24
CA SER A 43 13.51 0.24 4.32
C SER A 43 12.59 1.37 4.79
N PHE A 44 11.41 1.48 4.19
CA PHE A 44 10.37 2.40 4.64
C PHE A 44 9.28 1.63 5.38
N ILE A 45 8.60 2.30 6.31
CA ILE A 45 7.42 1.75 6.96
C ILE A 45 6.19 2.08 6.12
N MET A 46 5.36 1.06 5.87
CA MET A 46 4.12 1.16 5.10
C MET A 46 2.94 1.00 6.05
N GLY A 47 2.35 2.13 6.45
CA GLY A 47 1.25 2.20 7.40
C GLY A 47 -0.11 2.01 6.75
N MET A 48 -0.87 1.02 7.21
CA MET A 48 -2.22 0.71 6.74
C MET A 48 -3.28 1.58 7.42
N GLU A 49 -3.19 2.92 7.30
CA GLU A 49 -4.08 3.86 7.99
C GLU A 49 -5.34 4.18 7.19
N HIS A 50 -6.20 3.18 7.08
CA HIS A 50 -7.50 3.26 6.42
C HIS A 50 -8.53 2.39 7.15
N GLY A 51 -9.81 2.53 6.80
CA GLY A 51 -10.81 1.54 7.23
C GLY A 51 -10.85 0.33 6.29
N ASN A 52 -11.58 -0.72 6.66
CA ASN A 52 -11.85 -1.84 5.74
C ASN A 52 -13.08 -1.53 4.88
N SER A 53 -13.07 -1.94 3.60
CA SER A 53 -14.21 -1.77 2.69
C SER A 53 -15.38 -2.69 3.04
N LYS A 54 -15.07 -3.87 3.58
CA LYS A 54 -16.01 -4.89 4.05
C LYS A 54 -15.77 -5.20 5.53
N SER A 55 -16.79 -5.67 6.22
CA SER A 55 -16.72 -6.06 7.63
C SER A 55 -16.54 -7.58 7.82
N GLY A 56 -16.12 -7.98 9.01
CA GLY A 56 -16.00 -9.39 9.40
C GLY A 56 -14.81 -10.10 8.75
N VAL A 57 -14.77 -11.43 8.91
CA VAL A 57 -13.65 -12.28 8.44
C VAL A 57 -13.41 -12.14 6.94
N GLU A 58 -14.48 -12.05 6.15
CA GLU A 58 -14.38 -11.85 4.70
C GLU A 58 -13.74 -10.50 4.33
N GLY A 59 -13.94 -9.46 5.16
CA GLY A 59 -13.33 -8.15 4.98
C GLY A 59 -11.83 -8.15 5.30
N GLU A 60 -11.42 -8.84 6.35
CA GLU A 60 -9.99 -9.03 6.68
C GLU A 60 -9.26 -9.82 5.58
N ASP A 61 -9.88 -10.89 5.08
CA ASP A 61 -9.33 -11.66 3.95
C ASP A 61 -9.22 -10.82 2.67
N ALA A 62 -10.21 -9.98 2.40
CA ALA A 62 -10.18 -9.08 1.25
C ALA A 62 -9.07 -8.03 1.38
N LEU A 63 -8.88 -7.46 2.58
CA LEU A 63 -7.80 -6.53 2.88
C LEU A 63 -6.44 -7.19 2.64
N ILE A 64 -6.19 -8.39 3.16
CA ILE A 64 -4.91 -9.08 2.97
C ILE A 64 -4.66 -9.32 1.48
N LYS A 65 -5.67 -9.78 0.74
CA LYS A 65 -5.57 -10.00 -0.72
C LYS A 65 -5.26 -8.73 -1.49
N ALA A 66 -5.88 -7.60 -1.14
CA ALA A 66 -5.63 -6.31 -1.76
C ALA A 66 -4.17 -5.87 -1.63
N TYR A 67 -3.56 -6.07 -0.46
CA TYR A 67 -2.13 -5.77 -0.25
C TYR A 67 -1.22 -6.74 -1.01
N VAL A 68 -1.50 -8.04 -0.98
CA VAL A 68 -0.73 -9.04 -1.75
C VAL A 68 -0.78 -8.74 -3.25
N GLU A 69 -1.96 -8.40 -3.77
CA GLU A 69 -2.12 -8.03 -5.18
C GLU A 69 -1.36 -6.74 -5.51
N SER A 70 -1.48 -5.73 -4.65
CA SER A 70 -0.76 -4.46 -4.83
C SER A 70 0.76 -4.63 -4.72
N ASP A 71 1.25 -5.61 -3.94
CA ASP A 71 2.68 -5.91 -3.79
C ASP A 71 3.24 -6.85 -4.90
N SER A 72 2.37 -7.41 -5.73
CA SER A 72 2.73 -8.38 -6.80
C SER A 72 3.34 -7.74 -8.06
N PHE A 73 4.31 -6.83 -7.90
CA PHE A 73 4.94 -6.09 -9.01
C PHE A 73 6.33 -6.63 -9.42
N VAL A 74 6.87 -7.62 -8.70
CA VAL A 74 8.11 -8.33 -9.07
C VAL A 74 7.74 -9.71 -9.62
N ILE A 75 8.34 -10.09 -10.75
CA ILE A 75 8.24 -11.44 -11.35
C ILE A 75 9.43 -12.28 -10.88
#